data_AF-A0A9X8VJF3-F1
#
_entry.id   AF-A0A9X8VJF3-F1
#
_cell.length_a   1.000
_cell.length_b   1.000
_cell.length_c   1.000
_cell.angle_alpha   90.00
_cell.angle_beta   90.00
_cell.angle_gamma   90.00
#
_symmetry.space_group_name_H-M   'P 1'
#
loop_
_entity.id
_entity.type
_entity.pdbx_description
1 polymer ?
#
loop_
_entity_poly.entity_id
_entity_poly.type
_entity_poly.pdbx_seq_one_letter_code
_entity_poly.pdbx_strand_id
1 'polypeptide(L)' 'MLNQELELSLNMAFARAREHRHEFMTVEHLLLALLSNPAAREALEACTV' A
#
# COMPACT_ATOMS: atom_id res chain seq x y z
N MET A 1 -6.97 12.02 11.04
CA MET A 1 -7.10 10.57 11.26
C MET A 1 -7.10 9.92 9.88
N LEU A 2 -6.34 8.85 9.66
CA LEU A 2 -6.36 8.16 8.37
C LEU A 2 -7.71 7.45 8.20
N ASN A 3 -8.15 7.26 6.96
CA ASN A 3 -9.32 6.39 6.74
C ASN A 3 -8.93 4.92 6.99
N GLN A 4 -9.92 4.08 7.28
CA GLN A 4 -9.68 2.68 7.64
C GLN A 4 -9.01 1.88 6.52
N GLU A 5 -9.33 2.16 5.26
CA GLU A 5 -8.76 1.45 4.10
C GLU A 5 -7.27 1.76 3.90
N LEU A 6 -6.87 3.02 4.11
CA LEU A 6 -5.48 3.45 4.04
C LEU A 6 -4.68 2.89 5.22
N GLU A 7 -5.26 2.88 6.42
CA GLU A 7 -4.63 2.25 7.58
C GLU A 7 -4.39 0.75 7.35
N LEU A 8 -5.37 0.03 6.78
CA LEU A 8 -5.21 -1.37 6.38
C LEU A 8 -4.09 -1.53 5.35
N SER A 9 -4.02 -0.65 4.34
CA SER A 9 -3.00 -0.68 3.29
C SER A 9 -1.59 -0.48 3.85
N LEU A 10 -1.43 0.45 4.79
CA LEU A 10 -0.17 0.70 5.51
C LEU A 10 0.24 -0.51 6.36
N ASN A 11 -0.71 -1.11 7.08
CA ASN A 11 -0.45 -2.31 7.88
C ASN A 11 0.00 -3.49 7.02
N MET A 12 -0.61 -3.69 5.84
CA MET A 12 -0.18 -4.71 4.88
C MET A 12 1.25 -4.45 4.36
N ALA A 13 1.55 -3.21 3.97
CA ALA A 13 2.89 -2.83 3.50
C ALA A 13 3.96 -3.09 4.56
N PHE A 14 3.68 -2.71 5.82
CA PHE A 14 4.58 -2.93 6.94
C PHE A 14 4.76 -4.42 7.28
N ALA A 15 3.66 -5.18 7.31
CA ALA A 15 3.69 -6.62 7.55
C ALA A 15 4.54 -7.34 6.51
N ARG A 16 4.39 -6.98 5.23
CA ARG A 16 5.16 -7.57 4.12
C ARG A 16 6.65 -7.24 4.21
N ALA A 17 6.99 -5.99 4.51
CA ALA A 17 8.38 -5.58 4.71
C ALA A 17 9.04 -6.35 5.87
N ARG A 18 8.30 -6.50 6.98
CA ARG A 18 8.75 -7.25 8.16
C ARG A 18 8.90 -8.75 7.91
N GLU A 19 7.96 -9.36 7.19
CA GLU A 19 8.00 -10.79 6.81
C GLU A 19 9.29 -11.12 6.05
N HIS A 20 9.71 -10.23 5.16
CA HIS A 20 10.92 -10.40 4.35
C HIS A 20 12.18 -9.85 5.03
N ARG A 21 12.08 -9.41 6.30
CA ARG A 21 13.17 -8.79 7.07
C ARG A 21 13.84 -7.62 6.33
N HIS A 22 13.05 -6.84 5.58
CA HIS A 22 13.54 -5.61 5.01
C HIS A 22 13.83 -4.61 6.13
N GLU A 23 14.99 -3.96 6.05
CA GLU A 23 15.42 -2.96 7.03
C GLU A 23 14.46 -1.76 7.06
N PHE A 24 13.88 -1.43 5.91
CA PHE A 24 12.94 -0.34 5.74
C PHE A 24 11.68 -0.81 5.02
N MET A 25 10.55 -0.27 5.44
CA MET A 25 9.39 -0.17 4.56
C MET A 25 9.62 0.99 3.60
N THR A 26 9.61 0.70 2.31
CA THR A 26 9.85 1.70 1.26
C THR A 26 8.54 2.15 0.59
N VAL A 27 8.60 3.17 -0.26
CA VAL A 27 7.43 3.62 -1.02
C VAL A 27 6.96 2.58 -2.05
N GLU A 28 7.84 1.68 -2.49
CA GLU A 28 7.48 0.56 -3.37
C GLU A 28 6.58 -0.45 -2.65
N HIS A 29 6.82 -0.72 -1.35
CA HIS A 29 5.95 -1.57 -0.55
C HIS A 29 4.56 -0.94 -0.37
N LEU A 30 4.54 0.38 -0.13
CA LEU A 30 3.31 1.14 -0.04
C LEU A 30 2.54 1.12 -1.36
N LEU A 31 3.20 1.40 -2.48
CA LEU A 31 2.60 1.35 -3.82
C LEU A 31 2.01 -0.03 -4.09
N LEU A 32 2.75 -1.11 -3.78
CA LEU A 32 2.27 -2.48 -3.93
C LEU A 32 1.01 -2.76 -3.08
N ALA A 33 0.93 -2.26 -1.85
CA ALA A 33 -0.27 -2.39 -1.04
C ALA A 33 -1.44 -1.56 -1.59
N LEU A 34 -1.17 -0.38 -2.15
CA LEU A 34 -2.17 0.50 -2.76
C LEU A 34 -2.78 -0.09 -4.04
N LEU A 35 -2.11 -1.00 -4.75
CA LEU A 35 -2.72 -1.73 -5.87
C LEU A 35 -3.96 -2.56 -5.46
N SER A 36 -4.07 -2.91 -4.19
CA SER A 36 -5.22 -3.61 -3.62
C SER A 36 -6.20 -2.69 -2.89
N ASN A 37 -5.89 -1.39 -2.77
CA ASN A 37 -6.77 -0.40 -2.17
C ASN A 37 -7.78 0.11 -3.22
N PRO A 38 -9.11 -0.03 -3.03
CA PRO A 38 -10.08 0.31 -4.06
C PRO A 38 -9.97 1.74 -4.59
N ALA A 39 -9.87 2.73 -3.69
CA ALA A 39 -9.79 4.14 -4.07
C ALA A 39 -8.48 4.47 -4.81
N ALA A 40 -7.35 3.92 -4.35
CA ALA A 40 -6.08 4.11 -5.04
C ALA A 40 -6.04 3.41 -6.40
N ARG A 41 -6.58 2.19 -6.49
CA ARG A 41 -6.67 1.44 -7.74
C ARG A 41 -7.53 2.15 -8.77
N GLU A 42 -8.69 2.68 -8.38
CA GLU A 42 -9.56 3.47 -9.27
C GLU A 42 -8.80 4.68 -9.83
N ALA A 43 -8.04 5.39 -9.00
CA ALA A 43 -7.24 6.53 -9.45
C ALA A 43 -6.11 6.13 -10.41
N LEU A 44 -5.44 5.00 -10.17
CA LEU A 44 -4.38 4.48 -11.04
C LEU A 44 -4.94 4.03 -12.40
N GLU A 45 -6.06 3.29 -12.40
CA GLU A 45 -6.76 2.86 -13.60
C GLU A 45 -7.24 4.05 -14.44
N ALA A 46 -7.76 5.11 -13.79
CA ALA A 46 -8.15 6.36 -14.45
C ALA A 46 -6.97 7.09 -15.10
N CYS A 47 -5.74 6.88 -14.60
CA CYS A 47 -4.51 7.42 -15.17
C CYS A 47 -3.86 6.50 -16.21
N THR A 48 -4.47 5.34 -16.54
CA THR A 48 -3.89 4.31 -17.41
C THR A 48 -2.51 3.80 -16.96
N VAL A 49 -2.32 3.68 -15.64
CA VAL A 49 -1.10 3.15 -15.00
C VAL A 49 -1.31 1.72 -14.52
#